data_AF-A0A497RNH3-F1
#
_entry.id   AF-A0A497RNH3-F1
#
_cell.length_a   1.000
_cell.length_b   1.000
_cell.length_c   1.000
_cell.angle_alpha   90.00
_cell.angle_beta   90.00
_cell.angle_gamma   90.00
#
_symmetry.space_group_name_H-M   'P 1'
#
loop_
_entity.id
_entity.type
_entity.pdbx_description
1 polymer ?
#
loop_
_entity_poly.entity_id
_entity_poly.type
_entity_poly.pdbx_seq_one_letter_code
_entity_poly.pdbx_strand_id
1 'polypeptide(L)'
;MKIFKDPDLKEEIKAINFGKVKVGQSKEVTVWLLNDSKGILTNLAFEFSSPLPPSEKIEVVKAPVTIQPGKAEPLTLRWRPSAKFEQALEIGIRVTGEIVYVAKRKIEVEEEVKK
;
A
#
# COMPACT_ATOMS: atom_id res chain seq x y z
N MET A 1 5.83 -4.44 6.82
CA MET A 1 5.34 -3.31 6.01
C MET A 1 4.39 -2.50 6.86
N LYS A 2 4.54 -1.18 6.79
CA LYS A 2 3.75 -0.23 7.57
C LYS A 2 2.93 0.65 6.64
N ILE A 3 1.82 1.17 7.15
CA ILE A 3 0.88 1.99 6.38
C ILE A 3 0.72 3.31 7.11
N PHE A 4 0.78 4.41 6.38
CA PHE A 4 0.71 5.76 6.91
C PHE A 4 -0.39 6.56 6.22
N LYS A 5 -0.94 7.52 6.94
CA LYS A 5 -2.00 8.40 6.43
C LYS A 5 -1.49 9.46 5.45
N ASP A 6 -0.23 9.84 5.59
CA ASP A 6 0.37 10.98 4.89
C ASP A 6 1.81 10.66 4.44
N PRO A 7 2.35 11.42 3.46
CA PRO A 7 3.71 11.19 2.95
C PRO A 7 4.82 11.47 3.95
N ASP A 8 4.55 12.22 5.02
CA ASP A 8 5.55 12.53 6.04
C ASP A 8 5.78 11.34 7.00
N LEU A 9 4.99 10.27 6.86
CA LEU A 9 5.07 9.02 7.64
C LEU A 9 4.95 9.27 9.16
N LYS A 10 4.14 10.26 9.55
CA LYS A 10 3.97 10.65 10.96
C LYS A 10 2.98 9.75 11.71
N GLU A 11 1.89 9.38 11.06
CA GLU A 11 0.80 8.62 11.67
C GLU A 11 0.67 7.24 11.02
N GLU A 12 1.17 6.21 11.70
CA GLU A 12 0.99 4.81 11.29
C GLU A 12 -0.47 4.40 11.56
N ILE A 13 -1.12 3.81 10.56
CA ILE A 13 -2.52 3.41 10.61
C ILE A 13 -2.67 1.92 10.29
N LYS A 14 -3.71 1.29 10.87
CA LYS A 14 -4.12 -0.10 10.56
C LYS A 14 -5.47 -0.17 9.87
N ALA A 15 -6.16 0.96 9.80
CA ALA A 15 -7.46 1.09 9.17
C ALA A 15 -7.54 2.38 8.36
N ILE A 16 -8.34 2.34 7.30
CA ILE A 16 -8.55 3.43 6.36
C ILE A 16 -9.95 3.98 6.60
N ASN A 17 -10.02 5.27 6.94
CA ASN A 17 -11.27 5.94 7.24
C ASN A 17 -11.76 6.72 6.00
N PHE A 18 -12.86 6.28 5.42
CA PHE A 18 -13.55 6.99 4.35
C PHE A 18 -14.52 8.03 4.90
N GLY A 19 -14.91 7.95 6.16
CA GLY A 19 -15.90 8.83 6.75
C GLY A 19 -17.30 8.53 6.22
N LYS A 20 -18.19 9.54 6.28
CA LYS A 20 -19.53 9.44 5.70
C LYS A 20 -19.49 9.81 4.21
N VAL A 21 -19.92 8.88 3.36
CA VAL A 21 -20.05 9.11 1.91
C VAL A 21 -21.52 8.95 1.55
N LYS A 22 -22.09 9.90 0.80
CA LYS A 22 -23.49 9.85 0.39
C LYS A 22 -23.66 8.84 -0.74
N VAL A 23 -24.84 8.21 -0.81
CA VAL A 23 -25.20 7.29 -1.89
C VAL A 23 -24.97 7.95 -3.25
N GLY A 24 -24.36 7.21 -4.17
CA GLY A 24 -24.06 7.67 -5.52
C GLY A 24 -22.81 8.55 -5.64
N GLN A 25 -22.30 9.11 -4.54
CA GLN A 25 -21.00 9.81 -4.50
C GLN A 25 -19.86 8.81 -4.30
N SER A 26 -18.67 9.17 -4.75
CA SER A 26 -17.45 8.43 -4.46
C SER A 26 -16.49 9.25 -3.62
N LYS A 27 -15.69 8.58 -2.80
CA LYS A 27 -14.58 9.20 -2.10
C LYS A 27 -13.32 8.39 -2.33
N GLU A 28 -12.23 9.10 -2.64
CA GLU A 28 -10.90 8.54 -2.76
C GLU A 28 -10.09 8.88 -1.52
N VAL A 29 -9.29 7.91 -1.06
CA VAL A 29 -8.36 8.06 0.06
C VAL A 29 -7.01 7.52 -0.37
N THR A 30 -5.97 8.31 -0.20
CA THR A 30 -4.58 7.90 -0.45
C THR A 30 -3.89 7.63 0.88
N VAL A 31 -3.22 6.48 0.96
CA VAL A 31 -2.36 6.08 2.07
C VAL A 31 -0.96 5.75 1.55
N TRP A 32 0.02 5.72 2.43
CA TRP A 32 1.43 5.54 2.09
C TRP A 32 1.95 4.22 2.65
N LEU A 33 2.44 3.35 1.77
CA LEU A 33 2.95 2.03 2.10
C LEU A 33 4.46 2.11 2.25
N LEU A 34 4.98 2.02 3.47
CA LEU A 34 6.41 2.02 3.75
C LEU A 34 6.97 0.59 3.73
N ASN A 35 7.90 0.33 2.82
CA ASN A 35 8.72 -0.88 2.88
C ASN A 35 9.79 -0.74 3.97
N ASP A 36 9.50 -1.29 5.14
CA ASP A 36 10.39 -1.38 6.30
C ASP A 36 11.35 -2.59 6.25
N SER A 37 11.35 -3.35 5.15
CA SER A 37 12.25 -4.48 4.94
C SER A 37 13.56 -4.06 4.25
N LYS A 38 14.52 -4.97 4.19
CA LYS A 38 15.80 -4.77 3.49
C LYS A 38 15.78 -5.14 2.00
N GLY A 39 14.70 -5.76 1.52
CA GLY A 39 14.56 -6.20 0.14
C GLY A 39 13.48 -5.41 -0.61
N ILE A 40 13.47 -5.53 -1.93
CA ILE A 40 12.44 -4.90 -2.77
C ILE A 40 11.14 -5.68 -2.56
N LEU A 41 10.06 -4.98 -2.24
CA LEU A 41 8.73 -5.60 -2.22
C LEU A 41 8.14 -5.58 -3.62
N THR A 42 7.65 -6.73 -4.07
CA THR A 42 6.95 -6.94 -5.35
C THR A 42 5.69 -7.77 -5.12
N ASN A 43 4.88 -7.96 -6.17
CA ASN A 43 3.65 -8.77 -6.16
C ASN A 43 2.74 -8.43 -4.95
N LEU A 44 2.44 -7.14 -4.79
CA LEU A 44 1.66 -6.67 -3.65
C LEU A 44 0.22 -7.19 -3.72
N ALA A 45 -0.26 -7.73 -2.60
CA ALA A 45 -1.66 -8.15 -2.43
C ALA A 45 -2.32 -7.37 -1.29
N PHE A 46 -3.59 -7.02 -1.48
CA PHE A 46 -4.36 -6.19 -0.56
C PHE A 46 -5.57 -6.97 -0.06
N GLU A 47 -5.65 -7.15 1.25
CA GLU A 47 -6.79 -7.76 1.95
C GLU A 47 -7.50 -6.67 2.75
N PHE A 48 -8.80 -6.51 2.50
CA PHE A 48 -9.64 -5.55 3.20
C PHE A 48 -10.58 -6.27 4.17
N SER A 49 -10.59 -5.84 5.42
CA SER A 49 -11.54 -6.28 6.43
C SER A 49 -12.54 -5.17 6.69
N SER A 50 -13.81 -5.41 6.39
CA SER A 50 -14.84 -4.37 6.43
C SER A 50 -16.17 -4.96 6.88
N PRO A 51 -17.00 -4.20 7.64
CA PRO A 51 -18.37 -4.59 7.96
C PRO A 51 -19.34 -4.45 6.77
N LEU A 52 -18.86 -4.06 5.59
CA LEU A 52 -19.68 -3.86 4.41
C LEU A 52 -20.30 -5.19 3.90
N PRO A 53 -21.53 -5.15 3.37
CA PRO A 53 -22.12 -6.30 2.70
C PRO A 53 -21.36 -6.65 1.41
N PRO A 54 -21.43 -7.90 0.91
CA PRO A 54 -20.72 -8.32 -0.30
C PRO A 54 -21.05 -7.54 -1.59
N SER A 55 -22.19 -6.84 -1.62
CA SER A 55 -22.59 -5.96 -2.72
C SER A 55 -21.77 -4.66 -2.79
N GLU A 56 -21.14 -4.28 -1.69
CA GLU A 56 -20.29 -3.10 -1.59
C GLU A 56 -18.82 -3.51 -1.79
N LYS A 57 -18.09 -2.69 -2.54
CA LYS A 57 -16.69 -2.95 -2.86
C LYS A 57 -15.84 -1.71 -2.67
N ILE A 58 -14.61 -1.96 -2.24
CA ILE A 58 -13.54 -0.97 -2.23
C ILE A 58 -12.70 -1.23 -3.47
N GLU A 59 -12.50 -0.18 -4.26
CA GLU A 59 -11.74 -0.24 -5.50
C GLU A 59 -10.32 0.26 -5.25
N VAL A 60 -9.33 -0.48 -5.73
CA VAL A 60 -7.94 -0.01 -5.79
C VAL A 60 -7.80 0.82 -7.07
N VAL A 61 -7.72 2.14 -6.93
CA VAL A 61 -7.59 3.07 -8.07
C VAL A 61 -6.16 3.09 -8.58
N LYS A 62 -5.20 3.14 -7.63
CA LYS A 62 -3.78 3.16 -7.93
C LYS A 62 -3.04 2.43 -6.83
N ALA A 63 -2.20 1.48 -7.20
CA ALA A 63 -1.31 0.78 -6.28
C ALA A 63 0.12 0.77 -6.84
N PRO A 64 1.14 0.78 -5.97
CA PRO A 64 2.51 0.57 -6.41
C PRO A 64 2.70 -0.89 -6.82
N VAL A 65 3.46 -1.09 -7.89
CA VAL A 65 3.83 -2.45 -8.34
C VAL A 65 5.00 -2.98 -7.52
N THR A 66 5.95 -2.09 -7.20
CA THR A 66 7.11 -2.40 -6.36
C THR A 66 7.38 -1.27 -5.38
N ILE A 67 7.98 -1.60 -4.24
CA ILE A 67 8.41 -0.62 -3.24
C ILE A 67 9.85 -0.94 -2.85
N GLN A 68 10.76 0.01 -3.11
CA GLN A 68 12.18 -0.12 -2.75
C GLN A 68 12.37 -0.12 -1.22
N PRO A 69 13.43 -0.76 -0.69
CA PRO A 69 13.74 -0.74 0.74
C PRO A 69 13.79 0.70 1.30
N GLY A 70 13.09 0.93 2.42
CA GLY A 70 13.04 2.24 3.08
C GLY A 70 12.26 3.31 2.31
N LYS A 71 11.59 2.97 1.20
CA LYS A 71 10.73 3.89 0.45
C LYS A 71 9.27 3.69 0.82
N ALA A 72 8.52 4.78 0.69
CA ALA A 72 7.08 4.79 0.80
C ALA A 72 6.46 5.14 -0.54
N GLU A 73 5.41 4.40 -0.91
CA GLU A 73 4.68 4.61 -2.17
C GLU A 73 3.18 4.75 -1.92
N PRO A 74 2.46 5.55 -2.72
CA PRO A 74 1.05 5.82 -2.50
C PRO A 74 0.15 4.68 -2.99
N LEU A 75 -0.84 4.32 -2.17
CA LEU A 75 -1.98 3.48 -2.49
C LEU A 75 -3.25 4.34 -2.44
N THR A 76 -3.94 4.48 -3.56
CA THR A 76 -5.22 5.20 -3.64
C THR A 76 -6.36 4.20 -3.76
N LEU A 77 -7.29 4.30 -2.81
CA LEU A 77 -8.51 3.51 -2.76
C LEU A 77 -9.73 4.40 -3.01
N ARG A 78 -10.78 3.82 -3.58
CA ARG A 78 -12.06 4.47 -3.78
C ARG A 78 -13.19 3.64 -3.22
N TRP A 79 -14.12 4.32 -2.56
CA TRP A 79 -15.39 3.74 -2.17
C TRP A 79 -16.55 4.55 -2.74
N ARG A 80 -17.55 3.84 -3.26
CA ARG A 80 -18.80 4.41 -3.79
C ARG A 80 -19.99 3.64 -3.21
N PRO A 81 -20.60 4.11 -2.11
CA PRO A 81 -21.75 3.45 -1.52
C PRO A 81 -22.94 3.37 -2.48
N SER A 82 -23.49 2.16 -2.60
CA SER A 82 -24.77 1.88 -3.26
C SER A 82 -25.96 2.02 -2.32
N ALA A 83 -25.73 1.96 -1.00
CA ALA A 83 -26.75 2.10 0.04
C ALA A 83 -26.38 3.18 1.07
N LYS A 84 -27.38 3.65 1.82
CA LYS A 84 -27.17 4.63 2.90
C LYS A 84 -26.59 3.93 4.13
N PHE A 85 -25.47 4.43 4.63
CA PHE A 85 -24.85 3.97 5.87
C PHE A 85 -25.01 5.03 6.97
N GLU A 86 -25.43 4.61 8.16
CA GLU A 86 -25.59 5.45 9.35
C GLU A 86 -24.23 5.93 9.89
N GLN A 87 -23.25 5.03 9.84
CA GLN A 87 -21.91 5.22 10.39
C GLN A 87 -20.90 5.58 9.29
N ALA A 88 -19.83 6.25 9.71
CA ALA A 88 -18.66 6.43 8.85
C ALA A 88 -18.03 5.07 8.54
N LEU A 89 -17.55 4.89 7.31
CA LEU A 89 -16.85 3.67 6.95
C LEU A 89 -15.39 3.75 7.40
N GLU A 90 -14.99 2.74 8.16
CA GLU A 90 -13.61 2.43 8.47
C GLU A 90 -13.35 0.97 8.10
N ILE A 91 -12.27 0.71 7.38
CA ILE A 91 -11.90 -0.64 6.95
C ILE A 91 -10.49 -0.97 7.43
N GLY A 92 -10.30 -2.17 7.97
CA GLY A 92 -8.97 -2.73 8.18
C GLY A 92 -8.32 -3.05 6.84
N ILE A 93 -7.02 -2.83 6.74
CA ILE A 93 -6.23 -3.20 5.57
C ILE A 93 -5.03 -4.04 6.01
N ARG A 94 -4.80 -5.13 5.30
CA ARG A 94 -3.57 -5.90 5.36
C ARG A 94 -2.96 -5.92 3.98
N VAL A 95 -1.66 -5.64 3.91
CA VAL A 95 -0.94 -5.65 2.64
C VAL A 95 0.26 -6.58 2.77
N THR A 96 0.35 -7.52 1.83
CA THR A 96 1.42 -8.50 1.73
C THR A 96 2.16 -8.32 0.41
N GLY A 97 3.35 -8.90 0.30
CA GLY A 97 4.18 -8.85 -0.90
C GLY A 97 5.35 -9.81 -0.79
N GLU A 98 5.98 -10.08 -1.92
CA GLU A 98 7.17 -10.91 -2.03
C GLU A 98 8.43 -10.06 -1.87
N ILE A 99 9.38 -10.53 -1.06
CA ILE A 99 10.65 -9.83 -0.83
C ILE A 99 11.71 -10.40 -1.77
N VAL A 100 12.31 -9.52 -2.59
CA VAL A 100 13.42 -9.86 -3.49
C VAL A 100 14.69 -9.14 -3.06
N TYR A 101 15.80 -9.88 -2.92
CA TYR A 101 17.12 -9.33 -2.59
C TYR A 101 17.99 -9.27 -3.84
N VAL A 102 18.64 -8.14 -4.10
CA VAL A 102 19.62 -8.01 -5.19
C VAL A 102 21.00 -8.34 -4.66
N ALA A 103 21.62 -9.42 -5.15
CA ALA A 103 23.00 -9.75 -4.83
C ALA A 103 23.95 -8.71 -5.46
N LYS A 104 24.74 -8.02 -4.62
CA LYS A 104 25.85 -7.19 -5.13
C LYS A 104 26.99 -8.12 -5.52
N ARG A 105 27.21 -8.34 -6.83
CA ARG A 105 28.49 -8.89 -7.29
C ARG A 105 29.55 -7.80 -7.18
N LYS A 106 30.54 -7.98 -6.30
CA LYS A 106 31.82 -7.27 -6.42
C LYS A 106 32.53 -7.88 -7.62
N ILE A 107 32.80 -7.08 -8.64
CA ILE A 107 33.76 -7.44 -9.69
C ILE A 107 35.11 -6.93 -9.17
N GLU A 108 35.93 -7.80 -8.60
CA GLU A 108 37.36 -7.53 -8.43
C GLU A 108 37.99 -7.68 -9.81
N VAL A 109 38.41 -6.57 -10.41
CA VAL A 109 39.26 -6.59 -11.60
C VAL A 109 40.69 -6.74 -11.08
N GLU A 110 41.24 -7.96 -11.12
CA GLU A 110 42.69 -8.13 -11.06
C GLU A 110 43.28 -7.56 -12.36
N GLU A 111 43.90 -6.39 -12.27
CA GLU A 111 44.80 -5.89 -13.32
C GLU A 111 46.05 -6.78 -13.33
N GLU A 112 46.07 -7.78 -14.22
CA GLU A 112 47.26 -8.56 -14.52
C GLU A 112 48.24 -7.67 -15.31
N VAL A 113 49.13 -6.98 -14.60
CA VAL A 113 50.24 -6.23 -15.21
C VAL A 113 51.24 -7.23 -15.79
N LYS A 114 51.15 -7.49 -17.10
CA LYS A 114 52.20 -8.21 -17.85
C LYS A 114 53.46 -7.33 -17.92
N LYS A 115 54.55 -7.86 -17.35
CA LYS A 115 55.90 -7.31 -17.39
C LYS A 115 56.69 -7.87 -18.57
#